data_AF-A0A1L5KQ37-F1
#
_entry.id   AF-A0A1L5KQ37-F1
#
_cell.length_a   1.000
_cell.length_b   1.000
_cell.length_c   1.000
_cell.angle_alpha   90.00
_cell.angle_beta   90.00
_cell.angle_gamma   90.00
#
_symmetry.space_group_name_H-M   'P 1'
#
loop_
_entity.id
_entity.type
_entity.pdbx_description
1 polymer ?
#
loop_
_entity_poly.entity_id
_entity_poly.type
_entity_poly.pdbx_seq_one_letter_code
_entity_poly.pdbx_strand_id
1 'polypeptide(L)'
;MFQLFRKGAQWGHALMPKDLLLARKDDDGNTQTLYDHLHNTSKLAAGFEKRSSVTAFAAGLLHDSGKATDDFKRYLLTGNRKRGEVVHAKQGAFIVDDCAADFPSSAASMITAEVLELAIANHHGHLPDCLDACGGTAYFRKLTGENKKAEQYHYQEVLSHVSSLNLDINTNFANSVAETNRLLETVDSCGISPRNTRNSRSFFLGLYAKYIYSRLVDADRVDAANFTAHQPYTSQTPNWEELTRRLENAISGFDTSSKISKIRMRISEDCLAASTRDTGIYRLGVPTGGGKTLASLRFALHHAQETGKHHIIYITPYLSITEQTVQVFRNVLDLDKDDEILLEHYSSVVPDKDDEKEQQRRLAAERWDKPIIVTTMVQFLETVMSAKATKLRKFHNLADSVIVFDEVQALPTNTINVFNEVVSFLSKILGSTILLCSATQPL
;
A
#
# COMPACT_ATOMS: atom_id res chain seq x y z
N MET A 1 -17.02 32.81 6.00
CA MET A 1 -18.22 33.11 5.21
C MET A 1 -19.43 32.47 5.89
N PHE A 2 -19.87 33.03 7.03
CA PHE A 2 -21.04 32.57 7.79
C PHE A 2 -22.24 33.45 7.43
N GLN A 3 -22.91 33.17 6.31
CA GLN A 3 -24.20 33.79 5.97
C GLN A 3 -24.83 33.10 4.76
N LEU A 4 -25.31 31.85 4.91
CA LEU A 4 -26.23 31.24 3.93
C LEU A 4 -27.15 30.12 4.48
N PHE A 5 -27.27 29.96 5.80
CA PHE A 5 -28.21 29.01 6.42
C PHE A 5 -29.49 29.67 6.98
N ARG A 6 -30.07 30.63 6.26
CA ARG A 6 -31.44 31.10 6.52
C ARG A 6 -32.12 31.54 5.22
N LYS A 7 -32.77 30.59 4.55
CA LYS A 7 -34.08 30.76 3.90
C LYS A 7 -34.58 29.38 3.47
N GLY A 8 -35.71 28.99 4.03
CA GLY A 8 -36.37 27.73 3.72
C GLY A 8 -36.79 27.67 2.26
N ALA A 9 -36.24 26.69 1.55
CA ALA A 9 -36.92 26.05 0.44
C ALA A 9 -37.13 24.59 0.88
N GLN A 10 -38.38 24.20 1.10
CA GLN A 10 -38.76 22.81 1.31
C GLN A 10 -38.45 22.04 0.04
N TRP A 11 -37.31 21.36 0.01
CA TRP A 11 -37.10 20.19 -0.83
C TRP A 11 -37.22 18.99 0.10
N GLY A 12 -38.26 18.19 -0.11
CA GLY A 12 -38.54 16.98 0.66
C GLY A 12 -37.53 15.88 0.34
N HIS A 13 -36.32 15.98 0.87
CA HIS A 13 -35.47 14.82 1.10
C HIS A 13 -35.57 14.51 2.59
N ALA A 14 -36.39 13.50 2.93
CA ALA A 14 -36.42 12.97 4.28
C ALA A 14 -35.00 12.49 4.62
N LEU A 15 -34.42 12.97 5.72
CA LEU A 15 -33.17 12.46 6.25
C LEU A 15 -33.32 10.95 6.46
N MET A 16 -32.71 10.15 5.58
CA MET A 16 -32.69 8.70 5.70
C MET A 16 -31.91 8.33 6.97
N PRO A 17 -32.49 7.51 7.89
CA PRO A 17 -31.72 6.88 8.95
C PRO A 17 -30.45 6.22 8.41
N LYS A 18 -29.37 6.24 9.18
CA LYS A 18 -28.05 5.69 8.78
C LYS A 18 -28.15 4.22 8.34
N ASP A 19 -29.04 3.47 9.00
CA ASP A 19 -29.33 2.06 8.74
C ASP A 19 -30.02 1.81 7.38
N LEU A 20 -30.43 2.86 6.66
CA LEU A 20 -31.08 2.76 5.34
C LEU A 20 -30.13 2.97 4.16
N LEU A 21 -28.91 3.49 4.36
CA LEU A 21 -27.92 3.66 3.29
C LEU A 21 -27.06 2.40 3.19
N LEU A 22 -26.90 1.88 1.97
CA LEU A 22 -26.25 0.59 1.72
C LEU A 22 -24.99 0.74 0.89
N ALA A 23 -23.93 0.03 1.27
CA ALA A 23 -22.71 -0.06 0.49
C ALA A 23 -22.70 -1.27 -0.45
N ARG A 24 -23.19 -2.43 0.05
CA ARG A 24 -23.03 -3.75 -0.57
C ARG A 24 -24.16 -4.71 -0.18
N LYS A 25 -24.34 -5.73 -1.03
CA LYS A 25 -25.25 -6.87 -0.84
C LYS A 25 -24.51 -8.12 -1.32
N ASP A 26 -24.49 -9.20 -0.55
CA ASP A 26 -23.91 -10.48 -0.94
C ASP A 26 -24.92 -11.38 -1.68
N ASP A 27 -24.46 -12.57 -2.10
CA ASP A 27 -25.26 -13.54 -2.84
C ASP A 27 -26.39 -14.15 -1.98
N ASP A 28 -26.20 -14.22 -0.66
CA ASP A 28 -27.20 -14.67 0.32
C ASP A 28 -28.26 -13.59 0.64
N GLY A 29 -28.04 -12.37 0.15
CA GLY A 29 -28.95 -11.25 0.30
C GLY A 29 -28.74 -10.41 1.55
N ASN A 30 -27.71 -10.69 2.34
CA ASN A 30 -27.28 -9.84 3.43
C ASN A 30 -26.77 -8.51 2.88
N THR A 31 -26.94 -7.44 3.65
CA THR A 31 -26.51 -6.10 3.24
C THR A 31 -25.57 -5.47 4.25
N GLN A 32 -24.58 -4.74 3.76
CA GLN A 32 -23.69 -3.91 4.56
C GLN A 32 -24.15 -2.46 4.49
N THR A 33 -24.30 -1.80 5.65
CA THR A 33 -24.61 -0.37 5.68
C THR A 33 -23.44 0.44 5.12
N LEU A 34 -23.73 1.61 4.55
CA LEU A 34 -22.69 2.53 4.09
C LEU A 34 -21.85 3.05 5.26
N TYR A 35 -22.47 3.25 6.42
CA TYR A 35 -21.76 3.62 7.64
C TYR A 35 -20.70 2.58 8.01
N ASP A 36 -21.09 1.31 8.16
CA ASP A 36 -20.17 0.24 8.56
C ASP A 36 -19.04 0.10 7.55
N HIS A 37 -19.36 0.12 6.25
CA HIS A 37 -18.37 0.00 5.19
C HIS A 37 -17.30 1.10 5.23
N LEU A 38 -17.71 2.38 5.32
CA LEU A 38 -16.77 3.51 5.37
C LEU A 38 -15.93 3.50 6.65
N HIS A 39 -16.53 3.16 7.80
CA HIS A 39 -15.84 3.10 9.09
C HIS A 39 -14.92 1.88 9.21
N ASN A 40 -15.28 0.73 8.65
CA ASN A 40 -14.42 -0.45 8.62
C ASN A 40 -13.26 -0.25 7.63
N THR A 41 -13.54 0.24 6.43
CA THR A 41 -12.51 0.52 5.42
C THR A 41 -11.50 1.54 5.92
N SER A 42 -11.95 2.62 6.57
CA SER A 42 -11.04 3.61 7.18
C SER A 42 -10.18 3.04 8.29
N LYS A 43 -10.75 2.21 9.19
CA LYS A 43 -9.99 1.52 10.24
C LYS A 43 -8.96 0.54 9.68
N LEU A 44 -9.33 -0.24 8.66
CA LEU A 44 -8.40 -1.14 7.97
C LEU A 44 -7.28 -0.35 7.29
N ALA A 45 -7.65 0.67 6.50
CA ALA A 45 -6.69 1.51 5.79
C ALA A 45 -5.69 2.14 6.76
N ALA A 46 -6.15 2.68 7.90
CA ALA A 46 -5.32 3.25 8.95
C ALA A 46 -4.50 2.20 9.73
N GLY A 47 -5.04 1.00 9.91
CA GLY A 47 -4.44 -0.07 10.69
C GLY A 47 -3.31 -0.83 10.00
N PHE A 48 -3.23 -0.79 8.67
CA PHE A 48 -2.15 -1.49 7.94
C PHE A 48 -0.75 -0.96 8.25
N GLU A 49 -0.59 0.34 8.54
CA GLU A 49 0.71 0.93 8.87
C GLU A 49 0.54 2.26 9.64
N LYS A 50 1.47 2.61 10.52
CA LYS A 50 1.32 3.78 11.42
C LYS A 50 1.57 5.12 10.72
N ARG A 51 2.53 5.22 9.81
CA ARG A 51 2.90 6.47 9.12
C ARG A 51 1.78 6.86 8.16
N SER A 52 1.36 8.11 8.22
CA SER A 52 0.25 8.63 7.40
C SER A 52 -1.07 7.84 7.57
N SER A 53 -1.27 7.30 8.79
CA SER A 53 -2.47 6.52 9.11
C SER A 53 -3.73 7.37 9.11
N VAL A 54 -3.63 8.67 9.43
CA VAL A 54 -4.79 9.58 9.42
C VAL A 54 -5.19 9.95 8.00
N THR A 55 -4.24 10.21 7.11
CA THR A 55 -4.54 10.43 5.69
C THR A 55 -5.17 9.18 5.07
N ALA A 56 -4.67 7.97 5.38
CA ALA A 56 -5.27 6.72 4.92
C ALA A 56 -6.67 6.48 5.50
N PHE A 57 -6.89 6.82 6.78
CA PHE A 57 -8.20 6.80 7.42
C PHE A 57 -9.19 7.70 6.68
N ALA A 58 -8.82 8.96 6.42
CA ALA A 58 -9.65 9.93 5.72
C ALA A 58 -10.01 9.46 4.30
N ALA A 59 -9.05 8.86 3.59
CA ALA A 59 -9.30 8.26 2.27
C ALA A 59 -10.37 7.15 2.37
N GLY A 60 -10.21 6.20 3.30
CA GLY A 60 -11.17 5.11 3.50
C GLY A 60 -12.55 5.60 3.93
N LEU A 61 -12.62 6.67 4.72
CA LEU A 61 -13.87 7.19 5.28
C LEU A 61 -14.72 7.92 4.23
N LEU A 62 -14.07 8.45 3.18
CA LEU A 62 -14.72 9.27 2.16
C LEU A 62 -14.92 8.55 0.82
N HIS A 63 -14.16 7.48 0.55
CA HIS A 63 -14.01 6.94 -0.82
C HIS A 63 -15.32 6.63 -1.54
N ASP A 64 -16.29 6.10 -0.79
CA ASP A 64 -17.57 5.61 -1.31
C ASP A 64 -18.76 6.50 -0.91
N SER A 65 -18.51 7.76 -0.53
CA SER A 65 -19.57 8.71 -0.15
C SER A 65 -20.64 8.89 -1.22
N GLY A 66 -20.31 8.66 -2.51
CA GLY A 66 -21.28 8.73 -3.62
C GLY A 66 -22.37 7.65 -3.58
N LYS A 67 -22.21 6.60 -2.75
CA LYS A 67 -23.25 5.59 -2.50
C LYS A 67 -24.38 6.11 -1.62
N ALA A 68 -24.24 7.28 -1.01
CA ALA A 68 -25.26 7.93 -0.18
C ALA A 68 -26.40 8.54 -1.02
N THR A 69 -26.94 7.76 -1.96
CA THR A 69 -28.02 8.15 -2.88
C THR A 69 -29.08 7.06 -2.97
N ASP A 70 -30.33 7.45 -3.16
CA ASP A 70 -31.45 6.54 -3.38
C ASP A 70 -31.27 5.75 -4.68
N ASP A 71 -30.63 6.36 -5.68
CA ASP A 71 -30.35 5.71 -6.96
C ASP A 71 -29.37 4.54 -6.81
N PHE A 72 -28.30 4.71 -6.02
CA PHE A 72 -27.37 3.62 -5.71
C PHE A 72 -28.03 2.50 -4.91
N LYS A 73 -28.83 2.84 -3.89
CA LYS A 73 -29.59 1.87 -3.10
C LYS A 73 -30.54 1.04 -3.98
N ARG A 74 -31.30 1.70 -4.85
CA ARG A 74 -32.23 1.03 -5.77
C ARG A 74 -31.49 0.12 -6.73
N TYR A 75 -30.35 0.58 -7.27
CA TYR A 75 -29.47 -0.24 -8.09
C TYR A 75 -29.05 -1.52 -7.36
N LEU A 76 -28.54 -1.40 -6.13
CA LEU A 76 -28.06 -2.52 -5.33
C LEU A 76 -29.16 -3.56 -5.03
N LEU A 77 -30.37 -3.10 -4.69
CA LEU A 77 -31.46 -4.00 -4.28
C LEU A 77 -32.18 -4.66 -5.46
N THR A 78 -32.29 -3.97 -6.59
CA THR A 78 -33.06 -4.46 -7.74
C THR A 78 -32.21 -5.23 -8.76
N GLY A 79 -30.90 -4.97 -8.82
CA GLY A 79 -30.02 -5.56 -9.84
C GLY A 79 -30.35 -5.15 -11.29
N ASN A 80 -31.26 -4.20 -11.48
CA ASN A 80 -31.83 -3.84 -12.80
C ASN A 80 -30.92 -2.94 -13.65
N ARG A 81 -29.69 -2.68 -13.22
CA ARG A 81 -28.71 -1.85 -13.95
C ARG A 81 -27.39 -2.56 -14.10
N LYS A 82 -26.62 -2.20 -15.13
CA LYS A 82 -25.29 -2.76 -15.35
C LYS A 82 -24.30 -2.18 -14.35
N ARG A 83 -23.30 -2.97 -14.00
CA ARG A 83 -22.17 -2.53 -13.18
C ARG A 83 -21.51 -1.30 -13.81
N GLY A 84 -21.39 -0.23 -13.04
CA GLY A 84 -20.79 1.04 -13.46
C GLY A 84 -21.77 2.08 -14.02
N GLU A 85 -23.07 1.75 -14.15
CA GLU A 85 -24.08 2.73 -14.59
C GLU A 85 -24.41 3.77 -13.52
N VAL A 86 -24.24 3.46 -12.23
CA VAL A 86 -24.39 4.42 -11.12
C VAL A 86 -23.02 4.91 -10.68
N VAL A 87 -22.76 6.20 -10.90
CA VAL A 87 -21.46 6.83 -10.58
C VAL A 87 -21.40 7.17 -9.10
N HIS A 88 -20.41 6.63 -8.38
CA HIS A 88 -20.26 6.83 -6.93
C HIS A 88 -18.83 7.11 -6.45
N ALA A 89 -17.82 6.92 -7.30
CA ALA A 89 -16.41 6.98 -6.89
C ALA A 89 -15.87 8.40 -6.70
N LYS A 90 -16.50 9.44 -7.27
CA LYS A 90 -15.92 10.80 -7.31
C LYS A 90 -16.44 11.73 -6.21
N GLN A 91 -17.61 11.47 -5.66
CA GLN A 91 -18.28 12.38 -4.74
C GLN A 91 -17.50 12.55 -3.42
N GLY A 92 -16.78 11.52 -2.97
CA GLY A 92 -15.85 11.67 -1.84
C GLY A 92 -14.72 12.66 -2.11
N ALA A 93 -14.19 12.71 -3.34
CA ALA A 93 -13.19 13.69 -3.74
C ALA A 93 -13.79 15.11 -3.81
N PHE A 94 -15.07 15.23 -4.17
CA PHE A 94 -15.76 16.53 -4.14
C PHE A 94 -15.88 17.10 -2.72
N ILE A 95 -16.15 16.22 -1.75
CA ILE A 95 -16.19 16.57 -0.32
C ILE A 95 -14.82 17.05 0.15
N VAL A 96 -13.74 16.40 -0.29
CA VAL A 96 -12.37 16.83 0.02
C VAL A 96 -12.10 18.25 -0.51
N ASP A 97 -12.45 18.54 -1.77
CA ASP A 97 -12.25 19.87 -2.35
C ASP A 97 -13.09 20.96 -1.64
N ASP A 98 -14.36 20.66 -1.30
CA ASP A 98 -15.20 21.59 -0.54
C ASP A 98 -14.59 21.87 0.85
N CYS A 99 -14.12 20.81 1.52
CA CYS A 99 -13.43 20.94 2.80
C CYS A 99 -12.14 21.76 2.64
N ALA A 100 -11.30 21.46 1.65
CA ALA A 100 -10.02 22.14 1.44
C ALA A 100 -10.18 23.64 1.17
N ALA A 101 -11.28 24.06 0.53
CA ALA A 101 -11.60 25.46 0.28
C ALA A 101 -11.82 26.29 1.56
N ASP A 102 -12.21 25.65 2.66
CA ASP A 102 -12.39 26.28 3.97
C ASP A 102 -11.09 26.38 4.79
N PHE A 103 -9.99 25.76 4.32
CA PHE A 103 -8.70 25.77 5.00
C PHE A 103 -7.75 26.82 4.42
N PRO A 104 -6.80 27.36 5.23
CA PRO A 104 -5.74 28.20 4.71
C PRO A 104 -4.95 27.47 3.61
N SER A 105 -4.75 28.16 2.49
CA SER A 105 -3.93 27.63 1.40
C SER A 105 -2.47 27.52 1.85
N SER A 106 -1.95 26.29 1.84
CA SER A 106 -0.58 25.94 2.19
C SER A 106 -0.14 24.77 1.31
N ALA A 107 1.18 24.55 1.18
CA ALA A 107 1.68 23.41 0.40
C ALA A 107 1.11 22.07 0.91
N ALA A 108 1.05 21.89 2.23
CA ALA A 108 0.51 20.66 2.81
C ALA A 108 -1.01 20.52 2.63
N SER A 109 -1.80 21.59 2.76
CA SER A 109 -3.25 21.49 2.53
C SER A 109 -3.59 21.18 1.08
N MET A 110 -2.87 21.77 0.12
CA MET A 110 -3.02 21.44 -1.30
C MET A 110 -2.61 20.01 -1.61
N ILE A 111 -1.45 19.55 -1.13
CA ILE A 111 -0.98 18.18 -1.34
C ILE A 111 -1.91 17.16 -0.68
N THR A 112 -2.43 17.46 0.52
CA THR A 112 -3.40 16.60 1.22
C THR A 112 -4.67 16.45 0.38
N ALA A 113 -5.22 17.55 -0.14
CA ALA A 113 -6.38 17.52 -1.00
C ALA A 113 -6.12 16.69 -2.27
N GLU A 114 -5.04 16.98 -3.00
CA GLU A 114 -4.69 16.27 -4.24
C GLU A 114 -4.47 14.76 -4.03
N VAL A 115 -3.79 14.37 -2.94
CA VAL A 115 -3.55 12.95 -2.59
C VAL A 115 -4.87 12.23 -2.28
N LEU A 116 -5.73 12.84 -1.46
CA LEU A 116 -7.02 12.26 -1.11
C LEU A 116 -7.95 12.18 -2.33
N GLU A 117 -8.02 13.23 -3.13
CA GLU A 117 -8.80 13.28 -4.36
C GLU A 117 -8.35 12.20 -5.36
N LEU A 118 -7.05 12.06 -5.58
CA LEU A 118 -6.50 11.00 -6.44
C LEU A 118 -6.82 9.61 -5.92
N ALA A 119 -6.66 9.39 -4.62
CA ALA A 119 -6.91 8.09 -4.03
C ALA A 119 -8.39 7.71 -4.14
N ILE A 120 -9.27 8.62 -3.71
CA ILE A 120 -10.71 8.43 -3.65
C ILE A 120 -11.32 8.30 -5.05
N ALA A 121 -11.06 9.27 -5.94
CA ALA A 121 -11.74 9.30 -7.24
C ALA A 121 -11.43 8.09 -8.14
N ASN A 122 -10.35 7.37 -7.86
CA ASN A 122 -9.82 6.30 -8.72
C ASN A 122 -9.74 4.93 -8.04
N HIS A 123 -10.31 4.75 -6.84
CA HIS A 123 -10.15 3.53 -6.03
C HIS A 123 -10.65 2.24 -6.73
N HIS A 124 -11.57 2.33 -7.69
CA HIS A 124 -12.03 1.18 -8.49
C HIS A 124 -11.17 0.83 -9.71
N GLY A 125 -10.18 1.66 -10.08
CA GLY A 125 -9.54 1.57 -11.40
C GLY A 125 -8.03 1.69 -11.36
N HIS A 126 -7.55 2.83 -11.82
CA HIS A 126 -6.12 3.13 -11.93
C HIS A 126 -5.89 4.62 -11.67
N LEU A 127 -4.70 4.96 -11.18
CA LEU A 127 -4.28 6.35 -11.07
C LEU A 127 -4.07 6.94 -12.47
N PRO A 128 -4.63 8.13 -12.75
CA PRO A 128 -4.54 8.77 -14.06
C PRO A 128 -3.26 9.59 -14.20
N ASP A 129 -2.92 9.96 -15.43
CA ASP A 129 -1.96 11.03 -15.67
C ASP A 129 -2.54 12.37 -15.22
N CYS A 130 -1.92 12.97 -14.21
CA CYS A 130 -2.42 14.19 -13.57
C CYS A 130 -2.01 15.47 -14.34
N LEU A 131 -0.99 15.35 -15.20
CA LEU A 131 -0.43 16.42 -16.01
C LEU A 131 -0.71 16.18 -17.48
N ASP A 132 -1.15 17.21 -18.19
CA ASP A 132 -1.21 17.17 -19.64
C ASP A 132 0.19 17.35 -20.27
N ALA A 133 0.30 17.21 -21.60
CA ALA A 133 1.55 17.35 -22.33
C ALA A 133 2.24 18.73 -22.15
N CYS A 134 1.50 19.74 -21.70
CA CYS A 134 2.00 21.08 -21.42
C CYS A 134 2.33 21.30 -19.93
N GLY A 135 2.19 20.27 -19.09
CA GLY A 135 2.39 20.34 -17.64
C GLY A 135 1.23 20.95 -16.86
N GLY A 136 0.05 21.08 -17.48
CA GLY A 136 -1.16 21.60 -16.82
C GLY A 136 -1.85 20.55 -15.96
N THR A 137 -2.45 20.96 -14.84
CA THR A 137 -3.19 20.11 -13.89
C THR A 137 -4.62 19.83 -14.35
N ALA A 138 -4.79 19.47 -15.62
CA ALA A 138 -6.11 19.28 -16.24
C ALA A 138 -6.98 18.25 -15.50
N TYR A 139 -6.38 17.25 -14.85
CA TYR A 139 -7.12 16.27 -14.05
C TYR A 139 -7.88 16.93 -12.89
N PHE A 140 -7.16 17.62 -11.99
CA PHE A 140 -7.75 18.24 -10.80
C PHE A 140 -8.76 19.33 -11.16
N ARG A 141 -8.46 20.17 -12.17
CA ARG A 141 -9.41 21.17 -12.67
C ARG A 141 -10.72 20.56 -13.15
N LYS A 142 -10.65 19.41 -13.84
CA LYS A 142 -11.83 18.69 -14.32
C LYS A 142 -12.55 17.99 -13.17
N LEU A 143 -11.86 17.59 -12.10
CA LEU A 143 -12.50 16.87 -11.00
C LEU A 143 -13.48 17.78 -10.25
N THR A 144 -13.11 19.02 -9.93
CA THR A 144 -13.83 19.79 -8.91
C THR A 144 -14.78 20.86 -9.45
N GLY A 145 -14.36 21.67 -10.43
CA GLY A 145 -15.14 22.84 -10.86
C GLY A 145 -16.50 22.53 -11.53
N GLU A 146 -16.46 22.05 -12.77
CA GLU A 146 -17.68 21.88 -13.59
C GLU A 146 -18.42 20.57 -13.30
N ASN A 147 -17.69 19.54 -12.83
CA ASN A 147 -18.26 18.21 -12.64
C ASN A 147 -19.14 18.08 -11.40
N LYS A 148 -18.87 18.81 -10.30
CA LYS A 148 -19.67 18.74 -9.06
C LYS A 148 -21.16 19.04 -9.28
N LYS A 149 -21.48 19.86 -10.28
CA LYS A 149 -22.86 20.28 -10.60
C LYS A 149 -23.56 19.35 -11.59
N ALA A 150 -22.86 18.37 -12.17
CA ALA A 150 -23.46 17.47 -13.13
C ALA A 150 -24.45 16.52 -12.44
N GLU A 151 -25.66 16.41 -12.98
CA GLU A 151 -26.78 15.68 -12.39
C GLU A 151 -26.43 14.23 -12.04
N GLN A 152 -25.63 13.57 -12.88
CA GLN A 152 -25.19 12.17 -12.72
C GLN A 152 -24.50 11.87 -11.38
N TYR A 153 -23.96 12.88 -10.68
CA TYR A 153 -23.29 12.68 -9.40
C TYR A 153 -24.21 12.82 -8.19
N HIS A 154 -25.43 13.35 -8.37
CA HIS A 154 -26.39 13.55 -7.28
C HIS A 154 -25.77 14.23 -6.04
N TYR A 155 -24.85 15.18 -6.24
CA TYR A 155 -23.95 15.62 -5.18
C TYR A 155 -24.66 16.29 -4.00
N GLN A 156 -25.73 17.05 -4.27
CA GLN A 156 -26.53 17.68 -3.22
C GLN A 156 -27.25 16.67 -2.32
N GLU A 157 -27.68 15.54 -2.89
CA GLU A 157 -28.28 14.43 -2.14
C GLU A 157 -27.21 13.72 -1.29
N VAL A 158 -26.01 13.50 -1.84
CA VAL A 158 -24.89 12.97 -1.07
C VAL A 158 -24.61 13.86 0.14
N LEU A 159 -24.50 15.18 -0.04
CA LEU A 159 -24.23 16.13 1.06
C LEU A 159 -25.32 16.13 2.13
N SER A 160 -26.60 15.97 1.76
CA SER A 160 -27.69 15.92 2.74
C SER A 160 -27.60 14.68 3.64
N HIS A 161 -27.09 13.57 3.11
CA HIS A 161 -26.89 12.32 3.83
C HIS A 161 -25.54 12.20 4.56
N VAL A 162 -24.48 12.87 4.09
CA VAL A 162 -23.13 12.80 4.70
C VAL A 162 -23.14 13.17 6.19
N SER A 163 -23.98 14.12 6.59
CA SER A 163 -24.13 14.51 8.01
C SER A 163 -24.57 13.35 8.91
N SER A 164 -25.34 12.39 8.36
CA SER A 164 -25.75 11.20 9.10
C SER A 164 -24.63 10.15 9.18
N LEU A 165 -23.58 10.20 8.36
CA LEU A 165 -22.55 9.14 8.38
C LEU A 165 -21.46 9.32 9.46
N ASN A 166 -21.50 10.40 10.26
CA ASN A 166 -20.50 10.71 11.31
C ASN A 166 -19.04 10.68 10.79
N LEU A 167 -18.76 11.37 9.68
CA LEU A 167 -17.45 11.29 9.01
C LEU A 167 -16.37 12.25 9.57
N ASP A 168 -16.75 13.19 10.45
CA ASP A 168 -15.84 14.20 11.05
C ASP A 168 -14.80 14.77 10.06
N ILE A 169 -15.29 15.23 8.91
CA ILE A 169 -14.50 15.51 7.70
C ILE A 169 -13.42 16.55 7.98
N ASN A 170 -13.78 17.66 8.64
CA ASN A 170 -12.87 18.77 8.91
C ASN A 170 -11.71 18.35 9.82
N THR A 171 -11.99 17.58 10.87
CA THR A 171 -10.96 17.10 11.81
C THR A 171 -10.01 16.13 11.11
N ASN A 172 -10.55 15.18 10.36
CA ASN A 172 -9.76 14.20 9.60
C ASN A 172 -8.88 14.89 8.55
N PHE A 173 -9.41 15.88 7.84
CA PHE A 173 -8.63 16.67 6.88
C PHE A 173 -7.55 17.49 7.57
N ALA A 174 -7.86 18.22 8.65
CA ALA A 174 -6.89 19.00 9.41
C ALA A 174 -5.71 18.15 9.91
N ASN A 175 -6.01 16.95 10.43
CA ASN A 175 -4.99 16.03 10.89
C ASN A 175 -4.16 15.44 9.72
N SER A 176 -4.80 15.19 8.57
CA SER A 176 -4.09 14.77 7.35
C SER A 176 -3.14 15.86 6.83
N VAL A 177 -3.52 17.14 6.95
CA VAL A 177 -2.64 18.28 6.66
C VAL A 177 -1.43 18.31 7.60
N ALA A 178 -1.64 18.02 8.89
CA ALA A 178 -0.55 17.92 9.86
C ALA A 178 0.42 16.76 9.55
N GLU A 179 -0.09 15.58 9.16
CA GLU A 179 0.76 14.46 8.70
C GLU A 179 1.54 14.82 7.43
N THR A 180 0.88 15.46 6.45
CA THR A 180 1.53 15.88 5.21
C THR A 180 2.61 16.93 5.46
N ASN A 181 2.42 17.85 6.42
CA ASN A 181 3.49 18.79 6.81
C ASN A 181 4.74 18.05 7.33
N ARG A 182 4.58 17.07 8.23
CA ARG A 182 5.71 16.26 8.73
C ARG A 182 6.39 15.45 7.63
N LEU A 183 5.60 14.93 6.69
CA LEU A 183 6.14 14.28 5.49
C LEU A 183 7.01 15.25 4.70
N LEU A 184 6.52 16.46 4.42
CA LEU A 184 7.28 17.47 3.67
C LEU A 184 8.59 17.85 4.37
N GLU A 185 8.56 18.03 5.69
CA GLU A 185 9.77 18.26 6.51
C GLU A 185 10.77 17.11 6.36
N THR A 186 10.28 15.86 6.41
CA THR A 186 11.12 14.66 6.22
C THR A 186 11.71 14.61 4.82
N VAL A 187 10.91 14.85 3.78
CA VAL A 187 11.37 14.90 2.38
C VAL A 187 12.43 15.97 2.19
N ASP A 188 12.24 17.16 2.75
CA ASP A 188 13.18 18.28 2.65
C ASP A 188 14.49 18.01 3.43
N SER A 189 14.44 17.23 4.51
CA SER A 189 15.61 16.79 5.27
C SER A 189 16.43 15.66 4.63
N CYS A 190 15.90 14.98 3.60
CA CYS A 190 16.52 13.80 3.00
C CYS A 190 17.84 14.05 2.25
N GLY A 191 18.35 15.30 2.24
CA GLY A 191 19.62 15.66 1.62
C GLY A 191 19.63 15.44 0.12
N ILE A 192 18.47 15.69 -0.54
CA ILE A 192 18.35 15.52 -1.99
C ILE A 192 19.33 16.50 -2.65
N SER A 193 20.19 15.97 -3.54
CA SER A 193 21.25 16.76 -4.19
C SER A 193 20.68 18.04 -4.82
N PRO A 194 21.32 19.22 -4.63
CA PRO A 194 20.87 20.51 -5.18
C PRO A 194 20.63 20.51 -6.70
N ARG A 195 21.27 19.58 -7.43
CA ARG A 195 21.12 19.45 -8.89
C ARG A 195 19.81 18.79 -9.32
N ASN A 196 19.14 18.03 -8.45
CA ASN A 196 17.94 17.25 -8.75
C ASN A 196 16.80 17.42 -7.71
N THR A 197 16.92 18.34 -6.75
CA THR A 197 16.03 18.48 -5.58
C THR A 197 14.55 18.51 -5.90
N ARG A 198 14.18 19.27 -6.95
CA ARG A 198 12.78 19.41 -7.37
C ARG A 198 12.21 18.13 -7.98
N ASN A 199 13.02 17.36 -8.70
CA ASN A 199 12.57 16.15 -9.38
C ASN A 199 12.33 15.01 -8.37
N SER A 200 13.25 14.79 -7.43
CA SER A 200 13.08 13.76 -6.39
C SER A 200 11.95 14.09 -5.42
N ARG A 201 11.77 15.36 -5.04
CA ARG A 201 10.61 15.78 -4.20
C ARG A 201 9.29 15.46 -4.88
N SER A 202 9.11 15.85 -6.14
CA SER A 202 7.89 15.53 -6.89
C SER A 202 7.69 14.02 -7.04
N PHE A 203 8.77 13.26 -7.26
CA PHE A 203 8.71 11.81 -7.35
C PHE A 203 8.27 11.16 -6.03
N PHE A 204 8.79 11.63 -4.90
CA PHE A 204 8.39 11.16 -3.56
C PHE A 204 6.93 11.48 -3.26
N LEU A 205 6.44 12.66 -3.66
CA LEU A 205 5.01 13.00 -3.53
C LEU A 205 4.12 12.09 -4.41
N GLY A 206 4.57 11.75 -5.62
CA GLY A 206 3.89 10.76 -6.45
C GLY A 206 3.84 9.38 -5.80
N LEU A 207 4.94 8.92 -5.21
CA LEU A 207 4.97 7.67 -4.43
C LEU A 207 4.11 7.74 -3.17
N TYR A 208 4.03 8.90 -2.52
CA TYR A 208 3.14 9.11 -1.39
C TYR A 208 1.66 8.99 -1.78
N ALA A 209 1.25 9.58 -2.90
CA ALA A 209 -0.10 9.40 -3.44
C ALA A 209 -0.39 7.92 -3.73
N LYS A 210 0.58 7.20 -4.33
CA LYS A 210 0.48 5.75 -4.54
C LYS A 210 0.38 4.98 -3.22
N TYR A 211 1.13 5.38 -2.20
CA TYR A 211 1.11 4.74 -0.89
C TYR A 211 -0.27 4.85 -0.23
N ILE A 212 -0.89 6.04 -0.22
CA ILE A 212 -2.25 6.23 0.30
C ILE A 212 -3.28 5.47 -0.55
N TYR A 213 -3.18 5.53 -1.88
CA TYR A 213 -4.03 4.77 -2.78
C TYR A 213 -3.95 3.26 -2.55
N SER A 214 -2.74 2.73 -2.34
CA SER A 214 -2.50 1.32 -2.03
C SER A 214 -3.27 0.86 -0.80
N ARG A 215 -3.20 1.65 0.29
CA ARG A 215 -3.88 1.36 1.55
C ARG A 215 -5.40 1.40 1.39
N LEU A 216 -5.92 2.40 0.68
CA LEU A 216 -7.35 2.52 0.40
C LEU A 216 -7.87 1.32 -0.40
N VAL A 217 -7.22 0.98 -1.51
CA VAL A 217 -7.63 -0.11 -2.39
C VAL A 217 -7.54 -1.45 -1.67
N ASP A 218 -6.52 -1.68 -0.84
CA ASP A 218 -6.45 -2.91 -0.07
C ASP A 218 -7.56 -2.98 0.97
N ALA A 219 -7.79 -1.90 1.71
CA ALA A 219 -8.78 -1.85 2.77
C ALA A 219 -10.20 -2.06 2.25
N ASP A 220 -10.55 -1.42 1.13
CA ASP A 220 -11.86 -1.56 0.49
C ASP A 220 -12.17 -3.02 0.10
N ARG A 221 -11.16 -3.70 -0.47
CA ARG A 221 -11.24 -5.11 -0.85
C ARG A 221 -11.25 -6.06 0.34
N VAL A 222 -10.51 -5.75 1.39
CA VAL A 222 -10.49 -6.55 2.63
C VAL A 222 -11.82 -6.43 3.36
N ASP A 223 -12.41 -5.24 3.46
CA ASP A 223 -13.74 -5.08 4.05
C ASP A 223 -14.80 -5.83 3.23
N ALA A 224 -14.70 -5.80 1.89
CA ALA A 224 -15.57 -6.60 1.01
C ALA A 224 -15.46 -8.09 1.32
N ALA A 225 -14.23 -8.60 1.42
CA ALA A 225 -13.96 -9.99 1.70
C ALA A 225 -14.43 -10.40 3.09
N ASN A 226 -14.21 -9.56 4.11
CA ASN A 226 -14.64 -9.82 5.49
C ASN A 226 -16.16 -9.89 5.59
N PHE A 227 -16.87 -9.01 4.88
CA PHE A 227 -18.33 -9.01 4.82
C PHE A 227 -18.86 -10.31 4.21
N THR A 228 -18.34 -10.71 3.04
CA THR A 228 -18.79 -11.95 2.37
C THR A 228 -18.39 -13.20 3.14
N ALA A 229 -17.15 -13.28 3.63
CA ALA A 229 -16.64 -14.46 4.33
C ALA A 229 -17.10 -14.55 5.80
N HIS A 230 -17.71 -13.48 6.34
CA HIS A 230 -18.06 -13.36 7.76
C HIS A 230 -16.88 -13.61 8.70
N GLN A 231 -15.66 -13.29 8.24
CA GLN A 231 -14.42 -13.47 8.98
C GLN A 231 -13.66 -12.15 9.02
N PRO A 232 -13.31 -11.63 10.21
CA PRO A 232 -12.55 -10.41 10.30
C PRO A 232 -11.10 -10.66 9.86
N TYR A 233 -10.56 -9.72 9.09
CA TYR A 233 -9.14 -9.70 8.78
C TYR A 233 -8.31 -9.64 10.07
N THR A 234 -7.39 -10.58 10.20
CA THR A 234 -6.40 -10.60 11.29
C THR A 234 -5.02 -10.43 10.67
N SER A 235 -4.34 -9.34 11.02
CA SER A 235 -2.94 -9.15 10.63
C SER A 235 -2.09 -10.23 11.29
N GLN A 236 -1.24 -10.89 10.51
CA GLN A 236 -0.30 -11.87 11.06
C GLN A 236 0.88 -11.13 11.68
N THR A 237 1.00 -11.20 13.00
CA THR A 237 2.22 -10.73 13.67
C THR A 237 3.29 -11.81 13.55
N PRO A 238 4.42 -11.53 12.88
CA PRO A 238 5.47 -12.51 12.70
C PRO A 238 6.16 -12.83 14.03
N ASN A 239 6.37 -14.12 14.31
CA ASN A 239 7.23 -14.54 15.41
C ASN A 239 8.68 -14.60 14.93
N TRP A 240 9.33 -13.44 14.87
CA TRP A 240 10.71 -13.33 14.40
C TRP A 240 11.68 -14.13 15.25
N GLU A 241 11.47 -14.18 16.57
CA GLU A 241 12.33 -14.95 17.50
C GLU A 241 12.36 -16.44 17.13
N GLU A 242 11.19 -17.03 16.86
CA GLU A 242 11.11 -18.43 16.46
C GLU A 242 11.77 -18.68 15.09
N LEU A 243 11.54 -17.81 14.10
CA LEU A 243 12.16 -17.94 12.78
C LEU A 243 13.68 -17.78 12.84
N THR A 244 14.16 -16.82 13.63
CA THR A 244 15.59 -16.62 13.91
C THR A 244 16.18 -17.88 14.56
N ARG A 245 15.53 -18.43 15.60
CA ARG A 245 15.99 -19.65 16.28
C ARG A 245 16.11 -20.84 15.32
N ARG A 246 15.14 -21.04 14.43
CA ARG A 246 15.18 -22.10 13.40
C ARG A 246 16.35 -21.92 12.45
N LEU A 247 16.57 -20.70 11.95
CA LEU A 247 17.70 -20.39 11.08
C LEU A 247 19.05 -20.66 11.79
N GLU A 248 19.22 -20.21 13.03
CA GLU A 248 20.46 -20.41 13.78
C GLU A 248 20.75 -21.90 14.03
N ASN A 249 19.70 -22.68 14.33
CA ASN A 249 19.84 -24.15 14.45
C ASN A 249 20.32 -24.76 13.13
N ALA A 250 19.75 -24.36 11.98
CA ALA A 250 20.18 -24.84 10.67
C ALA A 250 21.64 -24.46 10.38
N ILE A 251 22.04 -23.22 10.68
CA ILE A 251 23.42 -22.73 10.49
C ILE A 251 24.41 -23.49 11.37
N SER A 252 24.03 -23.83 12.61
CA SER A 252 24.90 -24.56 13.55
C SER A 252 25.29 -25.96 13.05
N GLY A 253 24.46 -26.56 12.18
CA GLY A 253 24.71 -27.86 11.57
C GLY A 253 25.63 -27.84 10.34
N PHE A 254 26.03 -26.67 9.86
CA PHE A 254 26.88 -26.58 8.67
C PHE A 254 28.34 -26.91 8.96
N ASP A 255 28.97 -27.64 8.03
CA ASP A 255 30.40 -27.96 8.10
C ASP A 255 31.24 -26.69 8.06
N THR A 256 32.15 -26.53 9.04
CA THR A 256 33.09 -25.41 9.17
C THR A 256 34.55 -25.81 8.93
N SER A 257 34.81 -27.04 8.48
CA SER A 257 36.16 -27.58 8.36
C SER A 257 36.93 -26.99 7.16
N SER A 258 36.27 -26.82 6.02
CA SER A 258 36.92 -26.35 4.79
C SER A 258 37.27 -24.85 4.84
N LYS A 259 38.28 -24.42 4.07
CA LYS A 259 38.64 -22.98 3.95
C LYS A 259 37.46 -22.13 3.46
N ILE A 260 36.69 -22.65 2.50
CA ILE A 260 35.50 -21.97 1.95
C ILE A 260 34.41 -21.86 3.01
N SER A 261 34.16 -22.93 3.76
CA SER A 261 33.18 -22.93 4.85
C SER A 261 33.49 -21.89 5.93
N LYS A 262 34.77 -21.73 6.30
CA LYS A 262 35.20 -20.70 7.25
C LYS A 262 34.93 -19.28 6.74
N ILE A 263 35.14 -19.04 5.45
CA ILE A 263 34.84 -17.73 4.82
C ILE A 263 33.33 -17.48 4.85
N ARG A 264 32.51 -18.47 4.47
CA ARG A 264 31.03 -18.37 4.54
C ARG A 264 30.55 -18.08 5.95
N MET A 265 31.09 -18.78 6.95
CA MET A 265 30.76 -18.56 8.35
C MET A 265 31.13 -17.13 8.79
N ARG A 266 32.32 -16.65 8.43
CA ARG A 266 32.73 -15.27 8.73
C ARG A 266 31.78 -14.23 8.12
N ILE A 267 31.40 -14.40 6.85
CA ILE A 267 30.41 -13.52 6.19
C ILE A 267 29.07 -13.56 6.92
N SER A 268 28.63 -14.75 7.34
CA SER A 268 27.40 -14.94 8.12
C SER A 268 27.46 -14.22 9.48
N GLU A 269 28.59 -14.28 10.18
CA GLU A 269 28.81 -13.57 11.45
C GLU A 269 28.86 -12.05 11.27
N ASP A 270 29.51 -11.56 10.20
CA ASP A 270 29.54 -10.13 9.88
C ASP A 270 28.13 -9.60 9.58
N CYS A 271 27.29 -10.38 8.88
CA CYS A 271 25.88 -10.07 8.63
C CYS A 271 25.04 -10.08 9.92
N LEU A 272 25.27 -11.04 10.82
CA LEU A 272 24.63 -11.06 12.14
C LEU A 272 24.99 -9.81 12.94
N ALA A 273 26.27 -9.47 13.05
CA ALA A 273 26.71 -8.29 13.79
C ALA A 273 26.11 -6.99 13.21
N ALA A 274 25.97 -6.91 11.89
CA ALA A 274 25.37 -5.76 11.21
C ALA A 274 23.86 -5.63 11.41
N SER A 275 23.15 -6.68 11.84
CA SER A 275 21.70 -6.67 12.03
C SER A 275 21.21 -5.69 13.11
N THR A 276 22.09 -5.27 14.01
CA THR A 276 21.81 -4.28 15.08
C THR A 276 21.95 -2.82 14.63
N ARG A 277 22.33 -2.58 13.38
CA ARG A 277 22.42 -1.22 12.84
C ARG A 277 21.04 -0.59 12.69
N ASP A 278 21.01 0.74 12.61
CA ASP A 278 19.77 1.49 12.40
C ASP A 278 19.07 1.14 11.07
N THR A 279 17.81 1.53 10.93
CA THR A 279 17.11 1.45 9.64
C THR A 279 17.83 2.29 8.58
N GLY A 280 18.09 1.71 7.41
CA GLY A 280 18.82 2.42 6.35
C GLY A 280 19.05 1.58 5.09
N ILE A 281 19.93 2.08 4.22
CA ILE A 281 20.33 1.40 2.98
C ILE A 281 21.74 0.84 3.16
N TYR A 282 21.87 -0.47 3.04
CA TYR A 282 23.11 -1.23 3.21
C TYR A 282 23.49 -1.97 1.95
N ARG A 283 24.77 -2.36 1.90
CA ARG A 283 25.32 -3.11 0.80
C ARG A 283 26.05 -4.34 1.31
N LEU A 284 25.76 -5.48 0.68
CA LEU A 284 26.46 -6.74 0.90
C LEU A 284 27.23 -7.15 -0.36
N GLY A 285 28.54 -6.87 -0.35
CA GLY A 285 29.46 -7.28 -1.42
C GLY A 285 30.07 -8.64 -1.12
N VAL A 286 29.52 -9.71 -1.69
CA VAL A 286 29.97 -11.09 -1.46
C VAL A 286 30.09 -11.82 -2.79
N PRO A 287 31.26 -12.40 -3.13
CA PRO A 287 31.44 -13.12 -4.38
C PRO A 287 30.50 -14.34 -4.48
N THR A 288 30.22 -14.77 -5.70
CA THR A 288 29.39 -15.96 -5.98
C THR A 288 29.91 -17.17 -5.21
N GLY A 289 29.00 -17.93 -4.59
CA GLY A 289 29.35 -19.07 -3.74
C GLY A 289 29.80 -18.70 -2.33
N GLY A 290 29.82 -17.41 -1.96
CA GLY A 290 30.16 -16.92 -0.61
C GLY A 290 29.05 -17.04 0.45
N GLY A 291 27.93 -17.71 0.15
CA GLY A 291 26.83 -17.92 1.10
C GLY A 291 25.88 -16.73 1.27
N LYS A 292 25.81 -15.84 0.26
CA LYS A 292 25.07 -14.58 0.29
C LYS A 292 23.61 -14.74 0.72
N THR A 293 22.89 -15.71 0.15
CA THR A 293 21.46 -15.95 0.40
C THR A 293 21.14 -16.20 1.88
N LEU A 294 21.91 -17.06 2.56
CA LEU A 294 21.68 -17.34 3.99
C LEU A 294 22.22 -16.22 4.87
N ALA A 295 23.33 -15.59 4.50
CA ALA A 295 23.88 -14.45 5.25
C ALA A 295 22.94 -13.23 5.22
N SER A 296 22.33 -12.93 4.06
CA SER A 296 21.35 -11.85 3.93
C SER A 296 20.02 -12.17 4.62
N LEU A 297 19.57 -13.44 4.59
CA LEU A 297 18.41 -13.87 5.38
C LEU A 297 18.69 -13.76 6.89
N ARG A 298 19.89 -14.16 7.35
CA ARG A 298 20.30 -14.03 8.76
C ARG A 298 20.28 -12.57 9.21
N PHE A 299 20.87 -11.67 8.41
CA PHE A 299 20.76 -10.22 8.67
C PHE A 299 19.29 -9.80 8.76
N ALA A 300 18.45 -10.20 7.79
CA ALA A 300 17.08 -9.74 7.72
C ALA A 300 16.21 -10.19 8.89
N LEU A 301 16.33 -11.45 9.32
CA LEU A 301 15.57 -12.00 10.46
C LEU A 301 15.96 -11.33 11.77
N HIS A 302 17.25 -11.25 12.07
CA HIS A 302 17.72 -10.58 13.30
C HIS A 302 17.40 -9.08 13.28
N HIS A 303 17.54 -8.41 12.14
CA HIS A 303 17.23 -6.99 12.04
C HIS A 303 15.72 -6.72 12.17
N ALA A 304 14.86 -7.58 11.58
CA ALA A 304 13.42 -7.49 11.73
C ALA A 304 12.98 -7.72 13.18
N GLN A 305 13.60 -8.68 13.87
CA GLN A 305 13.39 -8.93 15.29
C GLN A 305 13.77 -7.71 16.16
N GLU A 306 14.97 -7.16 15.94
CA GLU A 306 15.51 -6.04 16.71
C GLU A 306 14.72 -4.74 16.49
N THR A 307 14.34 -4.46 15.26
CA THR A 307 13.71 -3.18 14.88
C THR A 307 12.20 -3.24 14.74
N GLY A 308 11.59 -4.42 14.95
CA GLY A 308 10.15 -4.63 14.91
C GLY A 308 9.52 -4.53 13.52
N LYS A 309 10.27 -4.86 12.45
CA LYS A 309 9.79 -4.77 11.06
C LYS A 309 8.63 -5.71 10.80
N HIS A 310 7.75 -5.31 9.88
CA HIS A 310 6.54 -6.06 9.55
C HIS A 310 6.80 -7.23 8.59
N HIS A 311 7.65 -7.03 7.59
CA HIS A 311 7.93 -8.05 6.56
C HIS A 311 9.41 -8.15 6.21
N ILE A 312 9.81 -9.33 5.72
CA ILE A 312 11.06 -9.56 4.99
C ILE A 312 10.70 -9.85 3.53
N ILE A 313 11.17 -9.00 2.61
CA ILE A 313 10.86 -9.10 1.18
C ILE A 313 12.17 -9.38 0.43
N TYR A 314 12.31 -10.61 -0.05
CA TYR A 314 13.48 -11.08 -0.78
C TYR A 314 13.22 -11.05 -2.29
N ILE A 315 14.02 -10.26 -3.01
CA ILE A 315 13.81 -9.95 -4.42
C ILE A 315 14.96 -10.54 -5.22
N THR A 316 14.66 -11.49 -6.11
CA THR A 316 15.63 -12.14 -6.99
C THR A 316 15.57 -11.59 -8.42
N PRO A 317 16.63 -11.72 -9.23
CA PRO A 317 16.63 -11.26 -10.62
C PRO A 317 15.93 -12.20 -11.61
N TYR A 318 15.96 -13.53 -11.36
CA TYR A 318 15.51 -14.55 -12.32
C TYR A 318 14.63 -15.61 -11.64
N LEU A 319 13.62 -16.11 -12.36
CA LEU A 319 12.63 -17.08 -11.86
C LEU A 319 13.23 -18.37 -11.31
N SER A 320 14.18 -18.98 -12.04
CA SER A 320 14.81 -20.23 -11.62
C SER A 320 15.59 -20.10 -10.30
N ILE A 321 16.15 -18.92 -10.03
CA ILE A 321 16.82 -18.62 -8.77
C ILE A 321 15.80 -18.40 -7.65
N THR A 322 14.61 -17.88 -7.98
CA THR A 322 13.54 -17.67 -6.99
C THR A 322 13.02 -18.98 -6.40
N GLU A 323 12.72 -19.98 -7.23
CA GLU A 323 12.27 -21.31 -6.77
C GLU A 323 13.29 -21.98 -5.85
N GLN A 324 14.58 -21.88 -6.21
CA GLN A 324 15.66 -22.39 -5.38
C GLN A 324 15.75 -21.63 -4.04
N THR A 325 15.60 -20.31 -4.06
CA THR A 325 15.63 -19.48 -2.85
C THR A 325 14.48 -19.83 -1.90
N VAL A 326 13.26 -20.02 -2.43
CA VAL A 326 12.11 -20.49 -1.64
C VAL A 326 12.42 -21.83 -0.98
N GLN A 327 12.92 -22.81 -1.73
CA GLN A 327 13.21 -24.12 -1.16
C GLN A 327 14.29 -24.04 -0.07
N VAL A 328 15.32 -23.22 -0.27
CA VAL A 328 16.35 -22.96 0.75
C VAL A 328 15.71 -22.37 2.01
N PHE A 329 14.85 -21.35 1.87
CA PHE A 329 14.19 -20.70 3.01
C PHE A 329 13.29 -21.67 3.76
N ARG A 330 12.48 -22.46 3.06
CA ARG A 330 11.64 -23.49 3.67
C ARG A 330 12.43 -24.51 4.45
N ASN A 331 13.55 -24.97 3.89
CA ASN A 331 14.40 -25.96 4.55
C ASN A 331 15.05 -25.41 5.83
N VAL A 332 15.60 -24.18 5.79
CA VAL A 332 16.32 -23.61 6.95
C VAL A 332 15.39 -23.04 8.02
N LEU A 333 14.16 -22.70 7.65
CA LEU A 333 13.12 -22.20 8.58
C LEU A 333 12.12 -23.28 8.98
N ASP A 334 12.31 -24.53 8.55
CA ASP A 334 11.43 -25.66 8.85
C ASP A 334 9.95 -25.33 8.55
N LEU A 335 9.69 -24.87 7.32
CA LEU A 335 8.37 -24.47 6.86
C LEU A 335 7.81 -25.49 5.89
N ASP A 336 6.56 -25.88 6.13
CA ASP A 336 5.79 -26.73 5.25
C ASP A 336 5.42 -26.03 3.93
N LYS A 337 4.96 -26.79 2.93
CA LYS A 337 4.56 -26.20 1.63
C LYS A 337 3.33 -25.28 1.74
N ASP A 338 2.46 -25.55 2.70
CA ASP A 338 1.19 -24.84 2.92
C ASP A 338 1.29 -23.91 4.15
N ASP A 339 2.52 -23.47 4.48
CA ASP A 339 2.75 -22.56 5.59
C ASP A 339 2.19 -21.15 5.32
N GLU A 340 1.75 -20.48 6.38
CA GLU A 340 1.19 -19.13 6.29
C GLU A 340 2.26 -18.03 6.45
N ILE A 341 3.55 -18.37 6.52
CA ILE A 341 4.66 -17.46 6.81
C ILE A 341 5.35 -16.97 5.53
N LEU A 342 5.59 -17.87 4.58
CA LEU A 342 6.35 -17.61 3.36
C LEU A 342 5.43 -17.57 2.14
N LEU A 343 5.40 -16.40 1.50
CA LEU A 343 4.73 -16.19 0.21
C LEU A 343 5.73 -16.28 -0.94
N GLU A 344 5.44 -17.15 -1.91
CA GLU A 344 6.10 -17.17 -3.20
C GLU A 344 5.28 -16.41 -4.25
N HIS A 345 5.84 -15.35 -4.84
CA HIS A 345 5.16 -14.58 -5.88
C HIS A 345 6.11 -14.24 -7.03
N TYR A 346 6.23 -15.14 -7.99
CA TYR A 346 7.10 -14.97 -9.16
C TYR A 346 6.55 -15.56 -10.46
N SER A 347 5.53 -16.41 -10.40
CA SER A 347 4.88 -16.94 -11.60
C SER A 347 3.74 -16.05 -12.07
N SER A 348 3.67 -15.79 -13.38
CA SER A 348 2.52 -15.15 -14.04
C SER A 348 1.45 -16.16 -14.49
N VAL A 349 1.62 -17.46 -14.18
CA VAL A 349 0.71 -18.51 -14.63
C VAL A 349 -0.67 -18.23 -14.06
N VAL A 350 -1.65 -18.13 -14.98
CA VAL A 350 -3.07 -18.02 -14.63
C VAL A 350 -3.47 -19.37 -14.03
N PRO A 351 -3.79 -19.42 -12.74
CA PRO A 351 -4.08 -20.69 -12.11
C PRO A 351 -5.48 -21.17 -12.44
N ASP A 352 -5.74 -22.46 -12.18
CA ASP A 352 -7.07 -23.04 -12.31
C ASP A 352 -8.01 -22.41 -11.25
N LYS A 353 -9.21 -21.99 -11.67
CA LYS A 353 -10.11 -21.20 -10.81
C LYS A 353 -10.84 -22.03 -9.76
N ASP A 354 -10.84 -23.35 -9.93
CA ASP A 354 -11.61 -24.28 -9.10
C ASP A 354 -10.81 -24.84 -7.91
N ASP A 355 -9.55 -24.42 -7.73
CA ASP A 355 -8.73 -24.79 -6.57
C ASP A 355 -8.78 -23.67 -5.51
N GLU A 356 -9.49 -23.94 -4.40
CA GLU A 356 -9.63 -23.01 -3.27
C GLU A 356 -8.27 -22.59 -2.67
N LYS A 357 -7.29 -23.50 -2.62
CA LYS A 357 -5.95 -23.18 -2.09
C LYS A 357 -5.21 -22.22 -3.00
N GLU A 358 -5.39 -22.38 -4.31
CA GLU A 358 -4.79 -21.50 -5.30
C GLU A 358 -5.46 -20.12 -5.31
N GLN A 359 -6.77 -20.07 -5.06
CA GLN A 359 -7.49 -18.81 -4.83
C GLN A 359 -6.96 -18.08 -3.59
N GLN A 360 -6.71 -18.77 -2.48
CA GLN A 360 -6.10 -18.19 -1.28
C GLN A 360 -4.69 -17.67 -1.54
N ARG A 361 -3.85 -18.47 -2.21
CA ARG A 361 -2.50 -18.07 -2.64
C ARG A 361 -2.52 -16.82 -3.52
N ARG A 362 -3.46 -16.74 -4.46
CA ARG A 362 -3.64 -15.55 -5.31
C ARG A 362 -4.03 -14.32 -4.50
N LEU A 363 -4.98 -14.45 -3.56
CA LEU A 363 -5.38 -13.34 -2.71
C LEU A 363 -4.21 -12.83 -1.86
N ALA A 364 -3.38 -13.74 -1.31
CA ALA A 364 -2.16 -13.38 -0.60
C ALA A 364 -1.13 -12.70 -1.52
N ALA A 365 -0.94 -13.21 -2.75
CA ALA A 365 -0.07 -12.60 -3.77
C ALA A 365 -0.50 -11.20 -4.19
N GLU A 366 -1.80 -10.90 -4.19
CA GLU A 366 -2.34 -9.57 -4.49
C GLU A 366 -2.10 -8.56 -3.36
N ARG A 367 -1.75 -9.01 -2.14
CA ARG A 367 -1.56 -8.17 -0.95
C ARG A 367 -0.13 -8.06 -0.45
N TRP A 368 0.67 -9.13 -0.52
CA TRP A 368 1.98 -9.20 0.17
C TRP A 368 1.87 -8.93 1.68
N ASP A 369 0.91 -9.56 2.35
CA ASP A 369 0.65 -9.40 3.79
C ASP A 369 1.24 -10.52 4.65
N LYS A 370 2.18 -11.30 4.08
CA LYS A 370 2.85 -12.44 4.70
C LYS A 370 4.18 -12.02 5.32
N PRO A 371 4.61 -12.63 6.45
CA PRO A 371 5.89 -12.29 7.08
C PRO A 371 7.09 -12.29 6.13
N ILE A 372 7.25 -13.36 5.35
CA ILE A 372 8.36 -13.50 4.39
C ILE A 372 7.76 -13.56 2.99
N ILE A 373 8.24 -12.71 2.09
CA ILE A 373 7.81 -12.67 0.69
C ILE A 373 9.03 -12.88 -0.18
N VAL A 374 9.00 -13.89 -1.04
CA VAL A 374 10.03 -14.14 -2.05
C VAL A 374 9.45 -13.84 -3.42
N THR A 375 10.02 -12.85 -4.11
CA THR A 375 9.50 -12.33 -5.38
C THR A 375 10.63 -11.96 -6.33
N THR A 376 10.29 -11.39 -7.48
CA THR A 376 11.27 -10.96 -8.50
C THR A 376 11.38 -9.45 -8.62
N MET A 377 12.50 -9.00 -9.18
CA MET A 377 12.69 -7.58 -9.53
C MET A 377 11.56 -7.04 -10.42
N VAL A 378 11.05 -7.86 -11.35
CA VAL A 378 9.92 -7.48 -12.21
C VAL A 378 8.68 -7.23 -11.37
N GLN A 379 8.31 -8.15 -10.47
CA GLN A 379 7.13 -7.99 -9.62
C GLN A 379 7.25 -6.79 -8.65
N PHE A 380 8.45 -6.54 -8.12
CA PHE A 380 8.74 -5.34 -7.34
C PHE A 380 8.51 -4.06 -8.16
N LEU A 381 9.14 -3.95 -9.33
CA LEU A 381 8.98 -2.78 -10.19
C LEU A 381 7.53 -2.61 -10.66
N GLU A 382 6.84 -3.69 -11.00
CA GLU A 382 5.43 -3.64 -11.37
C GLU A 382 4.54 -3.17 -10.21
N THR A 383 4.87 -3.51 -8.97
CA THR A 383 4.16 -3.06 -7.77
C THR A 383 4.30 -1.55 -7.59
N VAL A 384 5.52 -1.02 -7.65
CA VAL A 384 5.79 0.40 -7.35
C VAL A 384 5.46 1.31 -8.55
N MET A 385 5.70 0.83 -9.77
CA MET A 385 5.60 1.65 -10.99
C MET A 385 4.21 1.59 -11.64
N SER A 386 3.42 0.54 -11.42
CA SER A 386 2.06 0.48 -11.99
C SER A 386 1.18 1.61 -11.46
N ALA A 387 0.15 1.93 -12.23
CA ALA A 387 -0.97 2.77 -11.82
C ALA A 387 -2.24 1.94 -11.53
N LYS A 388 -2.25 0.63 -11.84
CA LYS A 388 -3.44 -0.22 -11.73
C LYS A 388 -3.65 -0.67 -10.29
N ALA A 389 -4.88 -0.53 -9.78
CA ALA A 389 -5.29 -0.95 -8.44
C ALA A 389 -4.75 -2.32 -8.03
N THR A 390 -4.95 -3.35 -8.87
CA THR A 390 -4.56 -4.73 -8.54
C THR A 390 -3.05 -4.94 -8.36
N LYS A 391 -2.21 -4.21 -9.09
CA LYS A 391 -0.75 -4.30 -8.92
C LYS A 391 -0.27 -3.46 -7.75
N LEU A 392 -0.86 -2.27 -7.58
CA LEU A 392 -0.45 -1.26 -6.63
C LEU A 392 -0.97 -1.56 -5.20
N ARG A 393 -2.03 -2.36 -5.06
CA ARG A 393 -2.64 -2.77 -3.78
C ARG A 393 -1.63 -3.24 -2.72
N LYS A 394 -0.55 -3.90 -3.13
CA LYS A 394 0.47 -4.45 -2.23
C LYS A 394 1.61 -3.48 -1.86
N PHE A 395 1.65 -2.29 -2.48
CA PHE A 395 2.73 -1.32 -2.31
C PHE A 395 2.90 -0.86 -0.85
N HIS A 396 1.80 -0.71 -0.09
CA HIS A 396 1.87 -0.27 1.30
C HIS A 396 2.59 -1.27 2.22
N ASN A 397 2.58 -2.58 1.92
CA ASN A 397 3.31 -3.59 2.69
C ASN A 397 4.84 -3.53 2.47
N LEU A 398 5.32 -2.68 1.55
CA LEU A 398 6.74 -2.37 1.46
C LEU A 398 7.22 -1.43 2.58
N ALA A 399 6.31 -0.77 3.30
CA ALA A 399 6.64 0.10 4.42
C ALA A 399 7.10 -0.71 5.64
N ASP A 400 8.00 -0.12 6.44
CA ASP A 400 8.56 -0.70 7.66
C ASP A 400 8.99 -2.18 7.53
N SER A 401 9.60 -2.50 6.38
CA SER A 401 10.03 -3.85 6.00
C SER A 401 11.54 -3.95 5.83
N VAL A 402 12.09 -5.17 5.91
CA VAL A 402 13.45 -5.46 5.43
C VAL A 402 13.37 -5.96 4.00
N ILE A 403 13.95 -5.22 3.06
CA ILE A 403 13.90 -5.53 1.63
C ILE A 403 15.29 -5.89 1.15
N VAL A 404 15.46 -7.13 0.72
CA VAL A 404 16.73 -7.66 0.22
C VAL A 404 16.65 -7.74 -1.31
N PHE A 405 17.53 -7.01 -2.00
CA PHE A 405 17.70 -7.09 -3.44
C PHE A 405 18.90 -7.97 -3.76
N ASP A 406 18.65 -9.21 -4.16
CA ASP A 406 19.69 -10.12 -4.61
C ASP A 406 20.13 -9.82 -6.04
N GLU A 407 21.44 -9.91 -6.25
CA GLU A 407 22.11 -9.56 -7.51
C GLU A 407 21.59 -8.25 -8.14
N VAL A 408 21.59 -7.15 -7.35
CA VAL A 408 21.05 -5.84 -7.78
C VAL A 408 21.68 -5.31 -9.08
N GLN A 409 22.89 -5.76 -9.41
CA GLN A 409 23.57 -5.43 -10.67
C GLN A 409 22.88 -5.97 -11.92
N ALA A 410 21.92 -6.89 -11.79
CA ALA A 410 21.10 -7.37 -12.91
C ALA A 410 20.05 -6.34 -13.37
N LEU A 411 19.89 -5.23 -12.63
CA LEU A 411 18.94 -4.17 -12.98
C LEU A 411 19.34 -3.47 -14.30
N PRO A 412 18.41 -3.29 -15.26
CA PRO A 412 18.69 -2.54 -16.48
C PRO A 412 19.14 -1.09 -16.18
N THR A 413 20.20 -0.65 -16.85
CA THR A 413 20.84 0.65 -16.59
C THR A 413 19.90 1.85 -16.76
N ASN A 414 18.94 1.77 -17.69
CA ASN A 414 17.92 2.79 -17.93
C ASN A 414 16.89 2.93 -16.79
N THR A 415 16.88 2.02 -15.80
CA THR A 415 15.96 2.03 -14.67
C THR A 415 16.60 2.43 -13.34
N ILE A 416 17.93 2.54 -13.27
CA ILE A 416 18.70 2.79 -12.04
C ILE A 416 18.23 4.04 -11.30
N ASN A 417 18.00 5.15 -12.00
CA ASN A 417 17.60 6.40 -11.36
C ASN A 417 16.24 6.27 -10.67
N VAL A 418 15.26 5.69 -11.36
CA VAL A 418 13.92 5.47 -10.82
C VAL A 418 13.97 4.48 -9.65
N PHE A 419 14.76 3.41 -9.77
CA PHE A 419 14.98 2.46 -8.69
C PHE A 419 15.58 3.13 -7.45
N ASN A 420 16.59 3.97 -7.61
CA ASN A 420 17.23 4.69 -6.50
C ASN A 420 16.25 5.64 -5.79
N GLU A 421 15.38 6.32 -6.54
CA GLU A 421 14.33 7.16 -5.96
C GLU A 421 13.32 6.33 -5.16
N VAL A 422 12.89 5.18 -5.70
CA VAL A 422 11.99 4.25 -4.99
C VAL A 422 12.64 3.73 -3.71
N VAL A 423 13.87 3.20 -3.78
CA VAL A 423 14.61 2.67 -2.63
C VAL A 423 14.84 3.76 -1.57
N SER A 424 15.15 4.99 -2.00
CA SER A 424 15.30 6.12 -1.10
C SER A 424 14.00 6.49 -0.41
N PHE A 425 12.87 6.47 -1.13
CA PHE A 425 11.54 6.70 -0.56
C PHE A 425 11.17 5.61 0.46
N LEU A 426 11.33 4.34 0.09
CA LEU A 426 11.06 3.21 0.98
C LEU A 426 11.86 3.33 2.28
N SER A 427 13.15 3.66 2.19
CA SER A 427 14.01 3.74 3.38
C SER A 427 13.79 5.01 4.20
N LYS A 428 13.86 6.19 3.56
CA LYS A 428 13.86 7.47 4.28
C LYS A 428 12.46 7.94 4.68
N ILE A 429 11.43 7.55 3.94
CA ILE A 429 10.05 8.01 4.18
C ILE A 429 9.23 6.90 4.85
N LEU A 430 9.28 5.68 4.31
CA LEU A 430 8.47 4.57 4.82
C LEU A 430 9.18 3.71 5.89
N GLY A 431 10.43 4.03 6.23
CA GLY A 431 11.15 3.39 7.32
C GLY A 431 11.62 1.96 7.00
N SER A 432 11.78 1.58 5.74
CA SER A 432 12.25 0.24 5.37
C SER A 432 13.77 0.13 5.40
N THR A 433 14.29 -1.02 5.78
CA THR A 433 15.71 -1.33 5.68
C THR A 433 15.99 -2.02 4.36
N ILE A 434 16.95 -1.50 3.59
CA ILE A 434 17.24 -2.00 2.26
C ILE A 434 18.62 -2.65 2.26
N LEU A 435 18.71 -3.90 1.84
CA LEU A 435 19.98 -4.61 1.67
C LEU A 435 20.23 -4.88 0.18
N LEU A 436 21.22 -4.21 -0.39
CA LEU A 436 21.64 -4.36 -1.78
C LEU A 436 22.77 -5.40 -1.87
N CYS A 437 22.42 -6.60 -2.32
CA CYS A 437 23.33 -7.72 -2.45
C CYS A 437 23.91 -7.78 -3.86
N SER A 438 25.23 -7.95 -3.99
CA SER A 438 25.89 -8.04 -5.30
C SER A 438 27.17 -8.85 -5.26
N ALA A 439 27.41 -9.66 -6.31
CA ALA A 439 28.67 -10.40 -6.50
C ALA A 439 29.81 -9.52 -7.02
N THR A 440 29.48 -8.50 -7.81
CA THR A 440 30.41 -7.54 -8.40
C THR A 440 30.04 -6.12 -7.96
N GLN A 441 30.87 -5.11 -8.15
CA GLN A 441 30.38 -3.73 -8.04
C GLN A 441 29.55 -3.42 -9.29
N PRO A 442 28.21 -3.19 -9.22
CA PRO A 442 27.59 -2.37 -10.25
C PRO A 442 28.21 -0.97 -10.16
N LEU A 443 28.46 -0.38 -11.33
CA LEU A 443 29.02 0.96 -11.51
C LEU A 443 28.18 2.04 -10.81
#